data_AF-A0A7D4AT97-F1
#
_entry.id   AF-A0A7D4AT97-F1
#
_cell.length_a   1.000
_cell.length_b   1.000
_cell.length_c   1.000
_cell.angle_alpha   90.00
_cell.angle_beta   90.00
_cell.angle_gamma   90.00
#
_symmetry.space_group_name_H-M   'P 1'
#
loop_
_entity.id
_entity.type
_entity.pdbx_description
1 polymer ?
#
loop_
_entity_poly.entity_id
_entity_poly.type
_entity_poly.pdbx_seq_one_letter_code
_entity_poly.pdbx_strand_id
1 'polypeptide(L)' 'MKSPSSSRQDSAYTGSSPATYSALAAGRDFTTLDGRLVPRVLGEAALRQHTAMLIGGLLIGEWPEHL' A
#
# COMPACT_ATOMS: atom_id res chain seq x y z
N MET A 1 31.45 27.91 -26.58
CA MET A 1 30.46 28.49 -25.65
C MET A 1 29.82 27.34 -24.89
N LYS A 2 29.92 27.34 -23.56
CA LYS A 2 29.58 26.20 -22.68
C LYS A 2 28.20 26.45 -22.08
N SER A 3 27.18 25.71 -22.50
CA SER A 3 25.83 25.79 -21.94
C SER A 3 25.74 24.84 -20.74
N PRO A 4 25.33 25.29 -19.54
CA PRO A 4 25.12 24.39 -18.42
C PRO A 4 23.79 23.64 -18.61
N SER A 5 23.87 22.32 -18.71
CA SER A 5 22.69 21.45 -18.63
C SER A 5 22.15 21.52 -17.20
N SER A 6 21.11 22.32 -17.01
CA SER A 6 20.40 22.43 -15.74
C SER A 6 19.59 21.15 -15.53
N SER A 7 20.18 20.21 -14.80
CA SER A 7 19.50 19.04 -14.26
C SER A 7 18.43 19.50 -13.26
N ARG A 8 17.24 19.81 -13.76
CA ARG A 8 16.04 19.82 -12.92
C ARG A 8 15.80 18.38 -12.49
N GLN A 9 16.29 18.05 -11.30
CA GLN A 9 15.78 16.94 -10.53
C GLN A 9 14.31 17.25 -10.28
N ASP A 10 13.45 16.71 -11.14
CA ASP A 10 12.05 16.45 -10.81
C ASP A 10 12.08 15.44 -9.66
N SER A 11 12.23 15.96 -8.44
CA SER A 11 11.85 15.27 -7.23
C SER A 11 10.37 15.02 -7.38
N ALA A 12 10.03 13.89 -8.00
CA ALA A 12 8.67 13.42 -8.13
C ALA A 12 8.16 13.25 -6.70
N TYR A 13 7.43 14.27 -6.24
CA TYR A 13 6.41 14.09 -5.24
C TYR A 13 5.39 13.16 -5.89
N THR A 14 5.67 11.87 -5.88
CA THR A 14 4.68 10.84 -6.14
C THR A 14 3.66 11.03 -5.04
N GLY A 15 2.64 11.84 -5.34
CA GLY A 15 1.48 12.02 -4.49
C GLY A 15 1.07 10.63 -4.04
N SER A 16 1.02 10.45 -2.72
CA SER A 16 0.86 9.15 -2.08
C SER A 16 -0.54 8.62 -2.38
N SER A 17 -0.71 8.13 -3.60
CA SER A 17 -1.99 7.63 -4.05
C SER A 17 -2.25 6.29 -3.35
N PRO A 18 -3.51 5.97 -3.04
CA PRO A 18 -3.86 4.65 -2.52
C PRO A 18 -3.33 3.52 -3.41
N ALA A 19 -3.24 3.75 -4.73
CA ALA A 19 -2.67 2.83 -5.71
C ALA A 19 -1.15 2.63 -5.51
N THR A 20 -0.40 3.68 -5.18
CA THR A 20 1.03 3.58 -4.86
C THR A 20 1.27 2.74 -3.61
N TYR A 21 0.48 2.96 -2.56
CA TYR A 21 0.57 2.15 -1.33
C TYR A 21 0.14 0.70 -1.57
N SER A 22 -0.93 0.50 -2.35
CA SER A 22 -1.39 -0.85 -2.73
C SER A 22 -0.33 -1.60 -3.54
N ALA A 23 0.37 -0.91 -4.45
CA ALA A 23 1.47 -1.48 -5.22
C ALA A 23 2.69 -1.81 -4.35
N LEU A 24 3.05 -0.96 -3.38
CA LEU A 24 4.13 -1.24 -2.42
C LEU A 24 3.80 -2.41 -1.49
N ALA A 25 2.51 -2.61 -1.18
CA ALA A 25 2.03 -3.75 -0.40
C ALA A 25 1.83 -5.03 -1.25
N ALA A 26 1.82 -4.93 -2.57
CA ALA A 26 1.55 -6.06 -3.45
C ALA A 26 2.63 -7.15 -3.28
N GLY A 27 2.20 -8.36 -2.95
CA GLY A 27 3.12 -9.49 -2.72
C GLY A 27 3.53 -9.70 -1.27
N ARG A 28 3.13 -8.82 -0.35
CA ARG A 28 3.39 -8.97 1.09
C ARG A 28 2.10 -9.24 1.85
N ASP A 29 2.26 -9.82 3.04
CA ASP A 29 1.18 -9.87 4.03
C ASP A 29 0.85 -8.45 4.51
N PHE A 30 -0.40 -8.26 4.88
CA PHE A 30 -0.86 -6.97 5.37
C PHE A 30 -0.49 -6.78 6.83
N THR A 31 -0.22 -5.55 7.24
CA THR A 31 0.01 -5.22 8.66
C THR A 31 -1.23 -4.55 9.24
N THR A 32 -1.66 -4.98 10.41
CA THR A 32 -2.78 -4.38 11.15
C THR A 32 -2.30 -3.24 12.05
N LEU A 33 -3.24 -2.48 12.63
CA LEU A 33 -2.90 -1.36 13.53
C LEU A 33 -2.09 -1.81 14.77
N ASP A 34 -2.35 -3.01 15.28
CA ASP A 34 -1.61 -3.61 16.40
C ASP A 34 -0.32 -4.33 15.96
N GLY A 35 0.05 -4.24 14.68
CA GLY A 35 1.30 -4.76 14.13
C GLY A 35 1.27 -6.24 13.77
N ARG A 36 0.11 -6.90 13.81
CA ARG A 36 -0.02 -8.29 13.35
C ARG A 36 0.08 -8.36 11.83
N LEU A 37 0.55 -9.50 11.35
CA LEU A 37 0.56 -9.82 9.93
C LEU A 37 -0.67 -10.65 9.59
N VAL A 38 -1.41 -10.20 8.59
CA VAL A 38 -2.56 -10.89 8.01
C VAL A 38 -2.14 -11.43 6.65
N PRO A 39 -2.25 -12.77 6.45
CA PRO A 39 -1.96 -13.40 5.17
C PRO A 39 -2.60 -12.66 4.00
N ARG A 40 -1.82 -12.43 2.94
CA ARG A 40 -2.28 -11.67 1.77
C ARG A 40 -3.64 -12.14 1.23
N VAL A 41 -3.86 -13.45 1.15
CA VAL A 41 -5.11 -14.00 0.60
C VAL A 41 -6.33 -13.62 1.47
N LEU A 42 -6.17 -13.61 2.80
CA LEU A 42 -7.22 -13.21 3.74
C LEU A 42 -7.52 -11.72 3.65
N GLY A 43 -6.47 -10.89 3.65
CA GLY A 43 -6.62 -9.45 3.51
C GLY A 43 -7.23 -9.06 2.17
N GLU A 44 -6.81 -9.69 1.07
CA GLU A 44 -7.42 -9.47 -0.24
C GLU A 44 -8.89 -9.89 -0.28
N ALA A 45 -9.26 -11.02 0.35
CA ALA A 45 -10.65 -11.44 0.44
C ALA A 45 -11.50 -10.41 1.19
N ALA A 46 -11.01 -9.91 2.33
CA ALA A 46 -11.69 -8.90 3.13
C ALA A 46 -11.82 -7.55 2.40
N LEU A 47 -10.77 -7.14 1.67
CA LEU A 47 -10.81 -5.93 0.83
C LEU A 47 -11.84 -6.07 -0.30
N ARG A 48 -11.90 -7.24 -0.96
CA ARG A 48 -12.88 -7.53 -2.02
C ARG A 48 -14.32 -7.57 -1.50
N GLN A 49 -14.51 -8.01 -0.26
CA GLN A 49 -15.82 -8.07 0.41
C GLN A 49 -16.21 -6.75 1.10
N HIS A 50 -15.34 -5.74 1.07
CA HIS A 50 -15.53 -4.46 1.76
C HIS A 50 -15.73 -4.59 3.29
N THR A 51 -15.21 -5.67 3.90
CA THR A 51 -15.19 -5.86 5.36
C THR A 51 -13.93 -5.29 6.00
N ALA A 52 -12.91 -5.00 5.20
CA ALA A 52 -11.68 -4.31 5.61
C ALA A 52 -11.29 -3.22 4.60
N MET A 53 -10.40 -2.32 5.02
CA MET A 53 -9.87 -1.22 4.24
C MET A 53 -8.36 -1.05 4.49
N LEU A 54 -7.66 -0.46 3.50
CA LEU A 54 -6.27 -0.02 3.66
C LEU A 54 -6.20 1.46 4.02
N ILE A 55 -5.60 1.76 5.17
CA ILE A 55 -5.37 3.13 5.65
C ILE A 55 -3.88 3.30 5.90
N GLY A 56 -3.21 4.13 5.08
CA GLY A 56 -1.76 4.35 5.21
C GLY A 56 -0.91 3.08 5.05
N GLY A 57 -1.43 2.07 4.34
CA GLY A 57 -0.78 0.75 4.18
C GLY A 57 -1.13 -0.27 5.29
N LEU A 58 -1.95 0.11 6.27
CA LEU A 58 -2.43 -0.78 7.32
C LEU A 58 -3.81 -1.35 6.97
N LEU A 59 -4.01 -2.64 7.23
CA LEU A 59 -5.30 -3.31 7.10
C LEU A 59 -6.13 -3.09 8.37
N ILE A 60 -7.32 -2.53 8.19
CA ILE A 60 -8.26 -2.19 9.27
C ILE A 60 -9.62 -2.82 8.93
N GLY A 61 -10.21 -3.55 9.87
CA GLY A 61 -11.54 -4.13 9.74
C GLY A 61 -11.57 -5.61 10.09
N GLU A 62 -12.51 -6.33 9.50
CA GLU A 62 -12.75 -7.74 9.76
C GLU A 62 -12.29 -8.59 8.57
N TRP A 63 -11.65 -9.71 8.85
CA TRP A 63 -11.23 -10.70 7.86
C TRP A 63 -11.44 -12.12 8.41
N PRO A 64 -11.68 -13.11 7.54
CA PRO A 64 -11.78 -14.49 7.98
C PRO A 64 -10.46 -14.95 8.63
N GLU A 65 -10.54 -15.69 9.73
CA GLU A 65 -9.35 -16.27 10.37
C GLU A 65 -8.82 -17.48 9.59
N HIS A 66 -9.67 -18.10 8.77
CA HIS A 66 -9.36 -19.30 7.98
C HIS A 66 -10.13 -19.26 6.64
N LEU A 67 -9.54 -19.80 5.58
CA LEU A 67 -10.19 -20.00 4.26
C LEU A 67 -10.82 -21.39 4.15
#